data_AF-A0A183HS02-F1
#
_entry.id   AF-A0A183HS02-F1
#
_cell.length_a   1.000
_cell.length_b   1.000
_cell.length_c   1.000
_cell.angle_alpha   90.00
_cell.angle_beta   90.00
_cell.angle_gamma   90.00
#
_symmetry.space_group_name_H-M   'P 1'
#
loop_
_entity.id
_entity.type
_entity.pdbx_description
1 polymer ?
#
loop_
_entity_poly.entity_id
_entity_poly.type
_entity_poly.pdbx_seq_one_letter_code
_entity_poly.pdbx_strand_id
1 'polypeptide(L)'
;MYLIVQYHNPLLSSHLESHKVTSFEYGRPFFAALFAPEICKQSLYVIWDKLFERGDPYLLFAMVLVFLINCSDQLMALNTKSELVDTIRFSVKELSINDVDDFLELSVLFLSQTPSSIKQDFQRVLFGSRHAEEIQTDIAKLLALPIDPRDVIRMGLDENFNAAESEPNFFIIDARSHDQYSAGHLD
;
A
#
# COMPACT_ATOMS: atom_id res chain seq x y z
N MET A 1 1.43 6.22 -2.03
CA MET A 1 1.32 5.01 -2.88
C MET A 1 2.67 4.43 -3.26
N TYR A 2 3.63 5.19 -3.80
CA TYR A 2 4.97 4.67 -4.19
C TYR A 2 5.55 3.61 -3.23
N LEU A 3 5.73 3.94 -1.94
CA LEU A 3 6.32 3.02 -0.95
C LEU A 3 5.56 1.69 -0.80
N ILE A 4 4.23 1.72 -0.92
CA ILE A 4 3.37 0.52 -0.82
C ILE A 4 3.48 -0.31 -2.10
N VAL A 5 3.48 0.33 -3.28
CA VAL A 5 3.67 -0.40 -4.55
C VAL A 5 5.06 -1.02 -4.58
N GLN A 6 6.09 -0.30 -4.14
CA GLN A 6 7.46 -0.81 -4.07
C GLN A 6 7.59 -2.01 -3.13
N TYR A 7 6.92 -1.98 -1.98
CA TYR A 7 6.94 -3.08 -1.01
C TYR A 7 6.29 -4.35 -1.58
N HIS A 8 5.14 -4.23 -2.25
CA HIS A 8 4.38 -5.37 -2.74
C HIS A 8 4.77 -5.84 -4.15
N ASN A 9 5.22 -4.92 -5.01
CA ASN A 9 5.63 -5.21 -6.38
C ASN A 9 6.76 -4.25 -6.83
N PRO A 10 8.02 -4.53 -6.44
CA PRO A 10 9.15 -3.64 -6.71
C PRO A 10 9.44 -3.48 -8.21
N LEU A 11 9.18 -4.51 -9.02
CA LEU A 11 9.37 -4.45 -10.47
C LEU A 11 8.41 -3.46 -11.11
N LEU A 12 7.11 -3.54 -10.78
CA LEU A 12 6.11 -2.58 -11.26
C LEU A 12 6.43 -1.16 -10.78
N SER A 13 6.81 -1.00 -9.51
CA SER A 13 7.20 0.31 -8.97
C SER A 13 8.36 0.91 -9.76
N SER A 14 9.42 0.14 -10.01
CA SER A 14 10.56 0.58 -10.80
C SER A 14 10.19 0.90 -12.25
N HIS A 15 9.28 0.14 -12.85
CA HIS A 15 8.80 0.38 -14.21
C HIS A 15 8.00 1.68 -14.33
N LEU A 16 7.10 1.95 -13.39
CA LEU A 16 6.36 3.21 -13.34
C LEU A 16 7.32 4.41 -13.13
N GLU A 17 8.31 4.24 -12.25
CA GLU A 17 9.32 5.27 -11.98
C GLU A 17 10.19 5.59 -13.19
N SER A 18 10.66 4.57 -13.93
CA SER A 18 11.49 4.76 -15.14
C SER A 18 10.75 5.54 -16.23
N HIS A 19 9.43 5.41 -16.28
CA HIS A 19 8.53 6.15 -17.19
C HIS A 19 8.01 7.48 -16.60
N LYS A 20 8.51 7.89 -15.41
CA LYS A 20 8.12 9.12 -14.70
C LYS A 20 6.61 9.20 -14.42
N VAL A 21 5.98 8.05 -14.20
CA VAL A 21 4.57 7.95 -13.77
C VAL A 21 4.52 8.09 -12.26
N THR A 22 4.01 9.22 -11.76
CA THR A 22 3.86 9.44 -10.33
C THR A 22 2.50 8.94 -9.85
N SER A 23 2.40 8.52 -8.59
CA SER A 23 1.10 8.10 -8.01
C SER A 23 0.03 9.18 -8.02
N PHE A 24 0.42 10.45 -8.09
CA PHE A 24 -0.54 11.54 -8.19
C PHE A 24 -1.32 11.52 -9.52
N GLU A 25 -0.68 11.09 -10.61
CA GLU A 25 -1.25 11.18 -11.96
C GLU A 25 -2.39 10.19 -12.19
N TYR A 26 -2.19 8.94 -11.75
CA TYR A 26 -3.26 7.94 -11.78
C TYR A 26 -4.14 7.98 -10.53
N GLY A 27 -3.56 8.24 -9.35
CA GLY A 27 -4.25 8.03 -8.07
C GLY A 27 -5.12 9.20 -7.59
N ARG A 28 -4.85 10.44 -8.03
CA ARG A 28 -5.64 11.61 -7.58
C ARG A 28 -7.17 11.41 -7.65
N PRO A 29 -7.79 10.96 -8.76
CA PRO A 29 -9.24 10.76 -8.80
C PRO A 29 -9.73 9.71 -7.80
N PHE A 30 -8.92 8.69 -7.51
CA PHE A 30 -9.24 7.62 -6.58
C PHE A 30 -9.28 8.14 -5.14
N PHE A 31 -8.26 8.87 -4.71
CA PHE A 31 -8.15 9.39 -3.34
C PHE A 31 -9.01 10.62 -3.09
N ALA A 32 -9.11 11.55 -4.05
CA ALA A 32 -9.83 12.81 -3.85
C ALA A 32 -11.35 12.66 -3.84
N ALA A 33 -11.87 11.63 -4.50
CA ALA A 33 -13.31 11.42 -4.66
C ALA A 33 -13.75 9.98 -4.31
N LEU A 34 -12.91 9.22 -3.60
CA LEU A 34 -13.18 7.83 -3.20
C LEU A 34 -13.71 6.98 -4.36
N PHE A 35 -13.04 7.05 -5.51
CA PHE A 35 -13.41 6.38 -6.77
C PHE A 35 -14.72 6.81 -7.44
N ALA A 36 -15.47 7.78 -6.90
CA ALA A 36 -16.75 8.20 -7.45
C ALA A 36 -16.78 8.53 -8.96
N PRO A 37 -15.74 9.15 -9.56
CA PRO A 37 -15.76 9.44 -11.00
C PRO A 37 -15.36 8.24 -11.87
N GLU A 38 -14.83 7.16 -11.30
CA GLU A 38 -14.23 6.06 -12.05
C GLU A 38 -15.07 4.78 -11.96
N ILE A 39 -15.63 4.45 -10.79
CA ILE A 39 -16.42 3.24 -10.59
C ILE A 39 -17.91 3.53 -10.81
N CYS A 40 -18.62 2.62 -11.48
CA CYS A 40 -20.06 2.77 -11.70
C CYS A 40 -20.83 2.77 -10.36
N LYS A 41 -21.96 3.50 -10.28
CA LYS A 41 -22.68 3.73 -9.02
C LYS A 41 -23.06 2.45 -8.28
N GLN A 42 -23.43 1.39 -9.01
CA GLN A 42 -23.86 0.12 -8.44
C GLN A 42 -22.74 -0.53 -7.63
N SER A 43 -21.55 -0.71 -8.24
CA SER A 43 -20.38 -1.25 -7.54
C SER A 43 -19.87 -0.27 -6.47
N LEU A 44 -19.86 1.04 -6.76
CA LEU A 44 -19.35 2.08 -5.87
C LEU A 44 -20.08 2.12 -4.53
N TYR A 45 -21.41 1.97 -4.51
CA TYR A 45 -22.18 1.99 -3.27
C TYR A 45 -21.85 0.79 -2.37
N VAL A 46 -21.71 -0.41 -2.93
CA VAL A 46 -21.30 -1.59 -2.16
C VAL A 46 -19.88 -1.42 -1.59
N ILE A 47 -18.97 -0.84 -2.37
CA ILE A 47 -17.62 -0.51 -1.92
C ILE A 47 -17.67 0.48 -0.76
N TRP A 48 -18.46 1.55 -0.88
CA TRP A 48 -18.58 2.57 0.15
C TRP A 48 -19.21 2.02 1.42
N ASP A 49 -20.26 1.21 1.32
CA ASP A 49 -20.89 0.56 2.47
C ASP A 49 -19.84 -0.22 3.27
N LYS A 50 -19.05 -1.08 2.59
CA LYS A 50 -18.00 -1.90 3.23
C LYS A 50 -16.79 -1.09 3.72
N LEU A 51 -16.37 -0.07 2.96
CA LEU A 51 -15.27 0.82 3.32
C LEU A 51 -15.60 1.61 4.59
N PHE A 52 -16.81 2.16 4.67
CA PHE A 52 -17.28 2.93 5.82
C PHE A 52 -17.64 2.06 7.02
N GLU A 53 -18.19 0.85 6.79
CA GLU A 53 -18.41 -0.14 7.85
C GLU A 53 -17.10 -0.53 8.54
N ARG A 54 -16.03 -0.76 7.77
CA ARG A 54 -14.69 -1.06 8.32
C ARG A 54 -14.03 0.12 9.02
N GLY A 55 -14.21 1.33 8.51
CA GLY A 55 -13.64 2.54 9.11
C GLY A 55 -12.11 2.65 9.06
N ASP A 56 -11.42 1.83 8.25
CA ASP A 56 -9.96 1.88 8.08
C ASP A 56 -9.58 2.69 6.83
N PRO A 57 -9.01 3.91 6.97
CA PRO A 57 -8.66 4.75 5.83
C PRO A 57 -7.47 4.21 5.01
N TYR A 58 -6.69 3.26 5.54
CA TYR A 58 -5.60 2.61 4.79
C TYR A 58 -6.10 1.60 3.78
N LEU A 59 -7.32 1.10 3.93
CA LEU A 59 -7.93 0.18 2.96
C LEU A 59 -7.95 0.78 1.55
N LEU A 60 -8.11 2.10 1.44
CA LEU A 60 -8.06 2.82 0.18
C LEU A 60 -6.73 2.66 -0.57
N PHE A 61 -5.61 2.58 0.17
CA PHE A 61 -4.29 2.36 -0.43
C PHE A 61 -4.16 0.93 -0.95
N ALA A 62 -4.67 -0.05 -0.20
CA ALA A 62 -4.65 -1.45 -0.61
C ALA A 62 -5.61 -1.71 -1.80
N MET A 63 -6.76 -1.05 -1.85
CA MET A 63 -7.67 -1.08 -3.00
C MET A 63 -6.99 -0.59 -4.29
N VAL A 64 -6.28 0.55 -4.22
CA VAL A 64 -5.50 1.05 -5.38
C VAL A 64 -4.38 0.07 -5.74
N LEU A 65 -3.72 -0.54 -4.75
CA LEU A 65 -2.69 -1.55 -4.99
C LEU A 65 -3.25 -2.78 -5.72
N VAL A 66 -4.42 -3.29 -5.33
CA VAL A 66 -5.06 -4.44 -5.99
C VAL A 66 -5.30 -4.15 -7.47
N PHE A 67 -5.79 -2.96 -7.82
CA PHE A 67 -5.95 -2.59 -9.23
C PHE A 67 -4.62 -2.57 -10.00
N LEU A 68 -3.55 -2.05 -9.39
CA LEU A 68 -2.21 -2.03 -9.99
C LEU A 68 -1.64 -3.44 -10.19
N ILE A 69 -1.82 -4.32 -9.22
CA ILE A 69 -1.36 -5.71 -9.30
C ILE A 69 -2.16 -6.46 -10.37
N ASN A 70 -3.48 -6.27 -10.42
CA ASN A 70 -4.36 -6.94 -11.37
C ASN A 70 -4.01 -6.62 -12.83
N CYS A 71 -3.58 -5.39 -13.13
CA CYS A 71 -3.13 -5.03 -14.49
C CYS A 71 -1.59 -5.01 -14.64
N SER A 72 -0.84 -5.53 -13.68
CA SER A 72 0.64 -5.46 -13.65
C SER A 72 1.27 -5.96 -14.95
N ASP A 73 0.88 -7.14 -15.44
CA ASP A 73 1.45 -7.73 -16.66
C ASP A 73 1.20 -6.86 -17.89
N GLN A 74 0.03 -6.23 -17.98
CA GLN A 74 -0.30 -5.29 -19.06
C GLN A 74 0.56 -4.03 -18.94
N LEU A 75 0.70 -3.48 -17.73
CA LEU A 75 1.53 -2.30 -17.48
C LEU A 75 3.00 -2.54 -17.83
N MET A 76 3.54 -3.73 -17.52
CA MET A 76 4.92 -4.10 -17.83
C MET A 76 5.20 -4.17 -19.34
N ALA A 77 4.17 -4.38 -20.18
CA ALA A 77 4.30 -4.40 -21.63
C ALA A 77 4.24 -2.99 -22.28
N LEU A 78 3.78 -1.98 -21.54
CA LEU A 78 3.61 -0.62 -22.03
C LEU A 78 4.87 0.23 -21.81
N ASN A 79 5.09 1.18 -22.71
CA ASN A 79 6.32 2.00 -22.72
C ASN A 79 6.04 3.51 -22.71
N THR A 80 4.77 3.92 -22.74
CA THR A 80 4.43 5.34 -22.69
C THR A 80 3.66 5.67 -21.43
N LYS A 81 3.94 6.86 -20.90
CA LYS A 81 3.32 7.39 -19.70
C LYS A 81 1.79 7.50 -19.81
N SER A 82 1.25 7.88 -20.98
CA SER A 82 -0.20 7.98 -21.18
C SER A 82 -0.86 6.61 -21.10
N GLU A 83 -0.34 5.64 -21.87
CA GLU A 83 -0.90 4.28 -21.89
C GLU A 83 -0.90 3.64 -20.49
N LEU A 84 0.17 3.86 -19.71
CA LEU A 84 0.25 3.38 -18.33
C LEU A 84 -0.86 3.98 -17.46
N VAL A 85 -1.03 5.32 -17.48
CA VAL A 85 -2.05 6.00 -16.68
C VAL A 85 -3.46 5.61 -17.12
N ASP A 86 -3.69 5.52 -18.44
CA ASP A 86 -4.98 5.17 -19.01
C ASP A 86 -5.37 3.72 -18.68
N THR A 87 -4.41 2.79 -18.72
CA THR A 87 -4.62 1.38 -18.35
C THR A 87 -4.98 1.23 -16.87
N ILE A 88 -4.31 1.97 -15.97
CA ILE A 88 -4.65 1.97 -14.55
C ILE A 88 -6.07 2.47 -14.33
N ARG A 89 -6.45 3.58 -14.97
CA ARG A 89 -7.81 4.13 -14.86
C ARG A 89 -8.85 3.19 -15.45
N PHE A 90 -8.54 2.55 -16.56
CA PHE A 90 -9.42 1.59 -17.21
C PHE A 90 -9.68 0.37 -16.30
N SER A 91 -8.63 -0.20 -15.70
CA SER A 91 -8.74 -1.30 -14.72
C SER A 91 -9.73 -0.99 -13.59
N VAL A 92 -9.73 0.25 -13.07
CA VAL A 92 -10.69 0.70 -12.05
C VAL A 92 -12.11 0.77 -12.58
N LYS A 93 -12.31 1.25 -13.81
CA LYS A 93 -13.64 1.39 -14.44
C LYS A 93 -14.32 0.06 -14.72
N GLU A 94 -13.54 -1.00 -14.95
CA GLU A 94 -14.06 -2.32 -15.27
C GLU A 94 -14.59 -3.10 -14.06
N LEU A 95 -14.41 -2.60 -12.83
CA LEU A 95 -14.90 -3.29 -11.64
C LEU A 95 -16.43 -3.46 -11.67
N SER A 96 -16.86 -4.70 -11.85
CA SER A 96 -18.28 -5.07 -11.83
C SER A 96 -18.77 -5.28 -10.41
N ILE A 97 -20.10 -5.18 -10.20
CA ILE A 97 -20.70 -5.38 -8.88
C ILE A 97 -20.47 -6.80 -8.34
N ASN A 98 -20.33 -7.78 -9.24
CA ASN A 98 -20.13 -9.19 -8.86
C ASN A 98 -18.72 -9.44 -8.30
N ASP A 99 -17.75 -8.58 -8.67
CA ASP A 99 -16.35 -8.72 -8.28
C ASP A 99 -16.00 -7.92 -7.03
N VAL A 100 -16.92 -7.11 -6.49
CA VAL A 100 -16.65 -6.19 -5.36
C VAL A 100 -16.23 -6.94 -4.11
N ASP A 101 -16.83 -8.10 -3.84
CA ASP A 101 -16.55 -8.88 -2.64
C ASP A 101 -15.13 -9.45 -2.68
N ASP A 102 -14.78 -10.14 -3.77
CA ASP A 102 -13.43 -10.67 -3.99
C ASP A 102 -12.38 -9.56 -4.00
N PHE A 103 -12.68 -8.43 -4.66
CA PHE A 103 -11.81 -7.26 -4.69
C PHE A 103 -11.51 -6.72 -3.29
N LEU A 104 -12.52 -6.63 -2.42
CA LEU A 104 -12.34 -6.16 -1.05
C LEU A 104 -11.61 -7.19 -0.19
N GLU A 105 -11.88 -8.49 -0.34
CA GLU A 105 -11.13 -9.54 0.35
C GLU A 105 -9.64 -9.48 0.00
N LEU A 106 -9.30 -9.34 -1.29
CA LEU A 106 -7.92 -9.15 -1.73
C LEU A 106 -7.31 -7.86 -1.17
N SER A 107 -8.06 -6.74 -1.18
CA SER A 107 -7.58 -5.48 -0.61
C SER A 107 -7.23 -5.63 0.87
N VAL A 108 -7.97 -6.45 1.59
CA VAL A 108 -7.78 -6.68 3.02
C VAL A 108 -6.60 -7.60 3.26
N LEU A 109 -6.42 -8.63 2.42
CA LEU A 109 -5.25 -9.48 2.43
C LEU A 109 -3.95 -8.70 2.19
N PHE A 110 -3.91 -7.83 1.19
CA PHE A 110 -2.73 -6.98 0.96
C PHE A 110 -2.48 -6.02 2.12
N LEU A 111 -3.55 -5.54 2.76
CA LEU A 111 -3.43 -4.70 3.94
C LEU A 111 -2.87 -5.47 5.15
N SER A 112 -3.26 -6.73 5.36
CA SER A 112 -2.72 -7.57 6.44
C SER A 112 -1.29 -8.01 6.20
N GLN A 113 -0.87 -8.08 4.93
CA GLN A 113 0.52 -8.34 4.53
C GLN A 113 1.39 -7.07 4.55
N THR A 114 0.83 -5.92 4.89
CA THR A 114 1.57 -4.66 5.07
C THR A 114 1.91 -4.47 6.55
N PRO A 115 3.15 -4.09 6.91
CA PRO A 115 3.55 -3.90 8.30
C PRO A 115 2.61 -2.96 9.07
N SER A 116 2.19 -3.38 10.26
CA SER A 116 1.11 -2.71 10.99
C SER A 116 1.49 -1.32 11.53
N SER A 117 2.77 -1.12 11.85
CA SER A 117 3.28 0.14 12.42
C SER A 117 3.11 1.31 11.48
N ILE A 118 3.15 1.06 10.16
CA ILE A 118 3.00 2.07 9.09
C ILE A 118 1.72 2.87 9.27
N LYS A 119 0.65 2.21 9.74
CA LYS A 119 -0.60 2.90 10.04
C LYS A 119 -0.39 3.92 11.15
N GLN A 120 0.26 3.54 12.23
CA GLN A 120 0.50 4.43 13.37
C GLN A 120 1.46 5.57 13.00
N ASP A 121 2.55 5.24 12.30
CA ASP A 121 3.64 6.17 12.02
C ASP A 121 3.24 7.23 10.99
N PHE A 122 2.33 6.89 10.06
CA PHE A 122 1.85 7.82 9.03
C PHE A 122 0.45 8.39 9.28
N GLN A 123 -0.30 7.93 10.28
CA GLN A 123 -1.69 8.37 10.54
C GLN A 123 -1.81 9.89 10.56
N ARG A 124 -0.95 10.53 11.37
CA ARG A 124 -0.99 11.99 11.55
C ARG A 124 -0.57 12.74 10.30
N VAL A 125 0.42 12.21 9.56
CA VAL A 125 0.94 12.85 8.36
C VAL A 125 -0.06 12.78 7.20
N LEU A 126 -0.78 11.67 7.08
CA LEU A 126 -1.72 11.42 5.97
C LEU A 126 -3.13 11.93 6.25
N PHE A 127 -3.63 11.77 7.49
CA PHE A 127 -5.03 12.03 7.83
C PHE A 127 -5.21 13.01 9.01
N GLY A 128 -4.13 13.39 9.69
CA GLY A 128 -4.16 14.29 10.84
C GLY A 128 -4.14 15.77 10.48
N SER A 129 -4.45 16.60 11.46
CA SER A 129 -4.30 18.05 11.38
C SER A 129 -2.82 18.44 11.47
N ARG A 130 -2.36 19.28 10.53
CA ARG A 130 -0.99 19.82 10.52
C ARG A 130 -0.82 20.86 11.63
N HIS A 131 0.02 20.57 12.63
CA HIS A 131 0.48 21.54 13.62
C HIS A 131 1.88 22.04 13.22
N ALA A 132 2.13 23.34 13.32
CA ALA A 132 3.33 23.98 12.78
C ALA A 132 4.64 23.61 13.52
N GLU A 133 4.56 22.96 14.68
CA GLU A 133 5.71 22.74 15.59
C GLU A 133 6.21 21.28 15.62
N GLU A 134 5.58 20.36 14.91
CA GLU A 134 5.98 18.93 14.94
C GLU A 134 7.04 18.61 13.88
N ILE A 135 8.10 17.90 14.28
CA ILE A 135 9.09 17.31 13.37
C ILE A 135 8.38 16.23 12.55
N GLN A 136 7.99 16.58 11.33
CA GLN A 136 7.28 15.67 10.44
C GLN A 136 8.26 14.76 9.71
N THR A 137 7.99 13.45 9.73
CA THR A 137 8.67 12.49 8.87
C THR A 137 8.49 12.91 7.41
N ASP A 138 9.59 13.20 6.73
CA ASP A 138 9.57 13.58 5.32
C ASP A 138 9.40 12.33 4.45
N ILE A 139 8.14 11.90 4.29
CA ILE A 139 7.78 10.70 3.50
C ILE A 139 8.35 10.79 2.08
N ALA A 140 8.51 11.99 1.52
CA ALA A 140 9.03 12.19 0.18
C ALA A 140 10.52 11.84 0.04
N LYS A 141 11.27 11.75 1.14
CA LYS A 141 12.69 11.36 1.16
C LYS A 141 12.92 9.87 1.39
N LEU A 142 11.87 9.10 1.70
CA LEU A 142 12.00 7.67 1.96
C LEU A 142 12.24 6.90 0.66
N LEU A 143 13.28 6.07 0.65
CA LEU A 143 13.63 5.21 -0.49
C LEU A 143 12.89 3.86 -0.48
N ALA A 144 12.38 3.46 0.68
CA ALA A 144 11.64 2.23 0.90
C ALA A 144 10.72 2.43 2.11
N LEU A 145 9.73 1.55 2.23
CA LEU A 145 8.79 1.55 3.34
C LEU A 145 9.54 1.22 4.65
N PRO A 146 9.54 2.11 5.65
CA PRO A 146 10.22 1.84 6.91
C PRO A 146 9.45 0.77 7.68
N ILE A 147 10.18 -0.19 8.25
CA ILE A 147 9.65 -1.22 9.13
C ILE A 147 10.02 -0.84 10.55
N ASP A 148 9.02 -0.68 11.42
CA ASP A 148 9.27 -0.42 12.83
C ASP A 148 9.71 -1.71 13.53
N PRO A 149 10.71 -1.66 14.44
CA PRO A 149 11.10 -2.82 15.23
C PRO A 149 9.95 -3.52 15.98
N ARG A 150 8.87 -2.79 16.31
CA ARG A 150 7.65 -3.35 16.89
C ARG A 150 6.99 -4.42 16.01
N ASP A 151 6.99 -4.24 14.69
CA ASP A 151 6.46 -5.23 13.76
C ASP A 151 7.36 -6.47 13.67
N VAL A 152 8.66 -6.30 13.94
CA VAL A 152 9.65 -7.39 13.91
C VAL A 152 9.66 -8.20 15.20
N ILE A 153 9.51 -7.56 16.37
CA ILE A 153 9.56 -8.25 17.68
C ILE A 153 8.29 -9.07 17.94
N ARG A 154 7.14 -8.67 17.40
CA ARG A 154 5.86 -9.40 17.54
C ARG A 154 5.89 -10.82 16.97
N MET A 155 6.86 -11.12 16.12
CA MET A 155 7.09 -12.43 15.51
C MET A 155 7.43 -13.54 16.51
N GLY A 156 7.99 -13.18 17.68
CA GLY A 156 8.59 -14.15 18.60
C GLY A 156 7.80 -14.44 19.88
N LEU A 157 6.68 -13.75 20.13
CA LEU A 157 6.06 -13.75 21.47
C LEU A 157 4.65 -14.31 21.54
N ASP A 158 3.94 -14.41 20.42
CA ASP A 158 2.54 -14.86 20.43
C ASP A 158 2.37 -16.20 19.70
N GLU A 159 2.68 -17.30 20.40
CA GLU A 159 2.33 -18.68 20.01
C GLU A 159 0.80 -18.93 19.95
N ASN A 160 -0.01 -17.92 20.33
CA ASN A 160 -1.47 -17.98 20.44
C ASN A 160 -2.23 -17.20 19.34
N PHE A 161 -1.54 -16.59 18.35
CA PHE A 161 -2.27 -15.99 17.24
C PHE A 161 -2.93 -17.08 16.40
N ASN A 162 -4.25 -16.97 16.25
CA ASN A 162 -5.00 -17.76 15.27
C ASN A 162 -4.31 -17.58 13.91
N ALA A 163 -3.97 -18.68 13.25
CA ALA A 163 -3.34 -18.74 11.92
C ALA A 163 -4.16 -18.09 10.77
N ALA A 164 -5.21 -17.32 11.10
CA ALA A 164 -6.13 -16.67 10.18
C ALA A 164 -5.67 -15.26 9.75
N GLU A 165 -4.81 -14.59 10.53
CA GLU A 165 -4.21 -13.31 10.14
C GLU A 165 -2.75 -13.54 9.72
N SER A 166 -2.52 -13.64 8.41
CA SER A 166 -1.17 -13.83 7.86
C SER A 166 -0.37 -12.52 7.97
N GLU A 167 0.22 -12.26 9.13
CA GLU A 167 1.17 -11.15 9.30
C GLU A 167 2.44 -11.40 8.48
N PRO A 168 3.12 -10.34 7.99
CA PRO A 168 4.30 -10.47 7.17
C PRO A 168 5.47 -11.07 7.97
N ASN A 169 6.14 -12.06 7.38
CA ASN A 169 7.36 -12.62 7.94
C ASN A 169 8.62 -11.85 7.49
N PHE A 170 9.53 -11.50 8.41
CA PHE A 170 10.70 -10.67 8.17
C PHE A 170 11.97 -11.48 8.35
N PHE A 171 12.85 -11.41 7.35
CA PHE A 171 14.22 -11.85 7.46
C PHE A 171 15.10 -10.63 7.67
N ILE A 172 15.82 -10.60 8.80
CA ILE A 172 16.54 -9.42 9.24
C ILE A 172 17.99 -9.54 8.77
N ILE A 173 18.48 -8.49 8.11
CA ILE A 173 19.86 -8.40 7.64
C ILE A 173 20.51 -7.23 8.36
N ASP A 174 21.49 -7.51 9.21
CA ASP A 174 22.34 -6.48 9.79
C ASP A 174 23.37 -6.02 8.75
N ALA A 175 23.21 -4.79 8.27
CA ALA A 175 24.07 -4.18 7.26
C ALA A 175 25.14 -3.24 7.86
N ARG A 176 25.31 -3.24 9.20
CA ARG A 176 26.33 -2.43 9.89
C ARG A 176 27.74 -2.99 9.66
N SER A 177 28.75 -2.22 10.04
CA SER A 177 30.15 -2.67 9.94
C SER A 177 30.43 -3.86 10.87
N HIS A 178 31.47 -4.65 10.54
CA HIS A 178 31.85 -5.82 11.33
C HIS A 178 32.10 -5.50 12.82
N ASP A 179 32.74 -4.36 13.11
CA ASP A 179 33.01 -3.93 14.48
C ASP A 179 31.72 -3.64 15.26
N GLN A 180 30.71 -3.04 14.59
CA GLN A 180 29.41 -2.74 15.20
C GLN A 180 28.57 -3.99 15.40
N TYR A 181 28.59 -4.92 14.45
CA TYR A 181 27.94 -6.21 14.55
C TYR A 181 28.50 -7.04 15.72
N SER A 182 29.83 -7.11 15.81
CA SER A 182 30.54 -7.86 16.85
C SER A 182 30.36 -7.27 18.25
N ALA A 183 30.07 -5.97 18.36
CA ALA A 183 29.76 -5.32 19.63
C ALA A 183 28.37 -5.67 20.18
N GLY A 184 27.48 -6.23 19.35
CA GLY A 184 26.13 -6.65 19.70
C GLY A 184 25.19 -6.58 18.51
N HIS A 185 24.46 -7.66 18.27
CA HIS A 185 23.51 -7.81 17.17
C HIS A 185 22.26 -8.55 17.65
N LEU A 186 21.24 -8.55 16.79
CA LEU A 186 20.05 -9.36 16.99
C LEU A 186 20.39 -10.81 16.61
N ASP A 187 20.19 -11.73 17.54
CA ASP A 187 20.32 -13.18 17.33
C ASP A 187 19.10 -13.77 16.62
#